data_AF-A0A139GXW4-F1
#
_entry.id   AF-A0A139GXW4-F1
#
_cell.length_a   1.000
_cell.length_b   1.000
_cell.length_c   1.000
_cell.angle_alpha   90.00
_cell.angle_beta   90.00
_cell.angle_gamma   90.00
#
_symmetry.space_group_name_H-M   'P 1'
#
loop_
_entity.id
_entity.type
_entity.pdbx_description
1 polymer ?
#
loop_
_entity_poly.entity_id
_entity_poly.type
_entity_poly.pdbx_seq_one_letter_code
_entity_poly.pdbx_strand_id
1 'polypeptide(L)'
;MQQFLETLTCINGSIPLEEAAQAHNPNLYTSDRGCPQNSGSRYRHEQPVVRTNPVTGWKSIYALGQNTLSIKDVTPEESRMLLDHLIGILYKNHDTTCRIRYLNRNDLVLWDNRSVFHCVTWDYDHLGPREGRRALGIGEKPYFDPNSKSRYECVGY
;
A
#
# COMPACT_ATOMS: atom_id res chain seq x y z
N MET A 1 3.54 19.72 8.86
CA MET A 1 2.93 18.71 7.97
C MET A 1 3.28 17.28 8.39
N GLN A 2 4.56 16.89 8.53
CA GLN A 2 4.95 15.51 8.87
C GLN A 2 4.31 14.98 10.16
N GLN A 3 4.44 15.70 11.28
CA GLN A 3 3.84 15.33 12.57
C GLN A 3 2.30 15.21 12.51
N PHE A 4 1.64 15.98 11.64
CA PHE A 4 0.18 15.86 11.46
C PHE A 4 -0.17 14.54 10.77
N LEU A 5 0.57 14.13 9.75
CA LEU A 5 0.33 12.86 9.06
C LEU A 5 0.55 11.64 9.97
N GLU A 6 1.44 11.76 10.95
CA GLU A 6 1.72 10.72 11.95
C GLU A 6 0.53 10.42 12.87
N THR A 7 -0.40 11.37 13.02
CA THR A 7 -1.62 11.16 13.82
C THR A 7 -2.77 10.56 13.01
N LEU A 8 -2.63 10.48 11.68
CA LEU A 8 -3.73 10.09 10.81
C LEU A 8 -3.84 8.57 10.65
N THR A 9 -5.08 8.11 10.61
CA THR A 9 -5.46 6.74 10.27
C THR A 9 -6.26 6.76 8.98
N CYS A 10 -5.98 5.85 8.06
CA CYS A 10 -6.79 5.67 6.87
C CYS A 10 -7.69 4.44 7.00
N ILE A 11 -8.76 4.45 6.22
CA ILE A 11 -9.63 3.31 6.01
C ILE A 11 -9.29 2.71 4.66
N ASN A 12 -8.79 1.48 4.68
CA ASN A 12 -8.55 0.70 3.49
C ASN A 12 -9.66 -0.30 3.27
N GLY A 13 -9.98 -0.57 2.00
CA GLY A 13 -10.91 -1.60 1.63
C GLY A 13 -10.96 -1.86 0.13
N SER A 14 -11.87 -2.74 -0.27
CA SER A 14 -12.07 -3.12 -1.66
C SER A 14 -13.56 -3.05 -1.96
N ILE A 15 -13.98 -1.97 -2.62
CA ILE A 15 -15.38 -1.74 -2.98
C ILE A 15 -15.97 -2.95 -3.73
N PRO A 16 -15.30 -3.53 -4.75
CA PRO A 16 -15.86 -4.69 -5.46
C PRO A 16 -16.07 -5.93 -4.57
N LEU A 17 -15.16 -6.18 -3.63
CA LEU A 17 -15.30 -7.33 -2.71
C LEU A 17 -16.38 -7.07 -1.65
N GLU A 18 -16.55 -5.82 -1.23
CA GLU A 18 -17.63 -5.43 -0.31
C GLU A 18 -19.00 -5.52 -0.98
N GLU A 19 -19.13 -5.06 -2.23
CA GLU A 19 -20.35 -5.22 -3.02
C GLU A 19 -20.69 -6.70 -3.22
N ALA A 20 -19.70 -7.53 -3.55
CA ALA A 20 -19.89 -8.97 -3.67
C ALA A 20 -20.32 -9.63 -2.35
N ALA A 21 -19.81 -9.15 -1.21
CA ALA A 21 -20.23 -9.61 0.11
C ALA A 21 -21.67 -9.19 0.44
N GLN A 22 -22.05 -7.96 0.14
CA GLN A 22 -23.41 -7.45 0.36
C GLN A 22 -24.44 -8.16 -0.54
N ALA A 23 -24.03 -8.52 -1.76
CA ALA A 23 -24.84 -9.32 -2.69
C ALA A 23 -24.98 -10.79 -2.26
N HIS A 24 -24.40 -11.20 -1.12
CA HIS A 24 -24.41 -12.57 -0.62
C HIS A 24 -23.92 -13.58 -1.68
N ASN A 25 -22.89 -13.19 -2.45
CA ASN A 25 -22.35 -14.03 -3.51
C ASN A 25 -21.86 -15.37 -2.91
N PRO A 26 -22.46 -16.52 -3.29
CA PRO A 26 -22.13 -17.82 -2.71
C PRO A 26 -20.69 -18.26 -3.04
N ASN A 27 -20.07 -17.65 -4.04
CA ASN A 27 -18.69 -17.94 -4.46
C ASN A 27 -17.65 -17.01 -3.80
N LEU A 28 -18.07 -16.15 -2.86
CA LEU A 28 -17.14 -15.28 -2.16
C LEU A 28 -16.22 -16.10 -1.25
N TYR A 29 -14.92 -16.02 -1.48
CA TYR A 29 -13.93 -16.73 -0.66
C TYR A 29 -13.75 -16.04 0.70
N THR A 30 -14.27 -16.66 1.76
CA THR A 30 -14.27 -16.12 3.14
C THR A 30 -13.32 -16.85 4.10
N SER A 31 -12.65 -17.91 3.65
CA SER A 31 -11.60 -18.58 4.42
C SER A 31 -10.31 -17.74 4.48
N ASP A 32 -9.27 -18.26 5.13
CA ASP A 32 -8.00 -17.57 5.32
C ASP A 32 -7.33 -17.22 3.98
N ARG A 33 -7.13 -15.92 3.75
CA ARG A 33 -6.46 -15.38 2.55
C ARG A 33 -5.00 -15.10 2.85
N GLY A 34 -4.27 -16.16 3.21
CA GLY A 34 -2.83 -16.15 3.52
C GLY A 34 -2.49 -15.78 4.96
N CYS A 35 -3.10 -14.74 5.53
CA CYS A 35 -2.97 -14.40 6.96
C CYS A 35 -4.25 -14.81 7.71
N PRO A 36 -4.18 -15.43 8.92
CA PRO A 36 -5.37 -15.74 9.71
C PRO A 36 -6.24 -14.53 10.06
N GLN A 37 -5.63 -13.33 10.12
CA GLN A 37 -6.34 -12.06 10.34
C GLN A 37 -7.00 -11.51 9.07
N ASN A 38 -6.74 -12.13 7.90
CA ASN A 38 -7.35 -11.81 6.62
C ASN A 38 -8.36 -12.90 6.23
N SER A 39 -9.45 -12.98 6.98
CA SER A 39 -10.53 -13.95 6.80
C SER A 39 -11.90 -13.26 6.84
N GLY A 40 -12.97 -14.00 6.56
CA GLY A 40 -14.34 -13.50 6.58
C GLY A 40 -14.72 -12.60 5.39
N SER A 41 -15.88 -11.95 5.50
CA SER A 41 -16.48 -11.13 4.44
C SER A 41 -16.30 -9.62 4.64
N ARG A 42 -15.56 -9.19 5.67
CA ARG A 42 -15.22 -7.79 5.91
C ARG A 42 -13.91 -7.44 5.23
N TYR A 43 -13.96 -6.57 4.24
CA TYR A 43 -12.77 -6.13 3.49
C TYR A 43 -12.24 -4.76 3.92
N ARG A 44 -12.81 -4.17 4.97
CA ARG A 44 -12.34 -2.89 5.52
C ARG A 44 -11.43 -3.05 6.73
N HIS A 45 -10.33 -2.31 6.75
CA HIS A 45 -9.41 -2.23 7.88
C HIS A 45 -8.86 -0.82 8.04
N GLU A 46 -8.58 -0.46 9.29
CA GLU A 46 -7.90 0.77 9.65
C GLU A 46 -6.39 0.52 9.73
N GLN A 47 -5.61 1.46 9.22
CA GLN A 47 -4.14 1.42 9.30
C GLN A 47 -3.57 2.84 9.38
N PRO A 48 -2.39 3.04 9.97
CA PRO A 48 -1.82 4.37 10.09
C PRO A 48 -1.36 4.90 8.72
N VAL A 49 -1.48 6.20 8.51
CA VAL A 49 -1.00 6.86 7.28
C VAL A 49 0.53 6.80 7.20
N VAL A 50 1.20 6.92 8.35
CA VAL A 50 2.63 6.72 8.52
C VAL A 50 2.87 5.40 9.23
N ARG A 51 3.69 4.53 8.66
CA ARG A 51 4.05 3.23 9.26
C ARG A 51 5.51 3.21 9.67
N THR A 52 5.81 2.54 10.77
CA THR A 52 7.16 2.14 11.15
C THR A 52 7.49 0.76 10.57
N ASN A 53 8.61 0.64 9.86
CA ASN A 53 9.15 -0.65 9.43
C ASN A 53 9.84 -1.32 10.64
N PRO A 54 9.41 -2.51 11.08
CA PRO A 54 9.92 -3.13 12.30
C PRO A 54 11.36 -3.62 12.19
N VAL A 55 11.88 -3.78 10.97
CA VAL A 55 13.26 -4.26 10.74
C VAL A 55 14.24 -3.10 10.81
N THR A 56 13.91 -1.97 10.17
CA THR A 56 14.81 -0.81 10.10
C THR A 56 14.57 0.22 11.21
N GLY A 57 13.39 0.18 11.85
CA GLY A 57 12.93 1.23 12.75
C GLY A 57 12.56 2.53 12.03
N TRP A 58 12.52 2.53 10.69
CA TRP A 58 12.25 3.74 9.92
C TRP A 58 10.76 3.95 9.68
N LYS A 59 10.32 5.20 9.69
CA LYS A 59 8.95 5.58 9.30
C LYS A 59 8.85 6.08 7.86
N SER A 60 7.76 5.72 7.20
CA SER A 60 7.41 6.18 5.86
C SER A 60 5.89 6.27 5.67
N ILE A 61 5.45 7.02 4.65
CA ILE A 61 4.06 6.99 4.21
C ILE A 61 3.72 5.57 3.74
N TYR A 62 2.55 5.06 4.13
CA TYR A 62 2.16 3.67 3.90
C TYR A 62 0.78 3.54 3.24
N ALA A 63 -0.16 4.39 3.60
CA ALA A 63 -1.54 4.29 3.17
C ALA A 63 -1.84 5.02 1.86
N LEU A 64 -1.31 4.53 0.74
CA LEU A 64 -1.55 5.14 -0.57
C LEU A 64 -1.91 4.09 -1.62
N GLY A 65 -2.78 4.48 -2.56
CA GLY A 65 -3.13 3.68 -3.73
C GLY A 65 -4.58 3.19 -3.74
N GLN A 66 -4.86 2.24 -4.65
CA GLN A 66 -6.22 1.87 -5.06
C GLN A 66 -7.15 1.36 -3.95
N ASN A 67 -6.58 0.86 -2.85
CA ASN A 67 -7.36 0.31 -1.73
C ASN A 67 -7.56 1.32 -0.59
N THR A 68 -7.01 2.54 -0.68
CA THR A 68 -7.20 3.56 0.37
C THR A 68 -8.46 4.36 0.05
N LEU A 69 -9.47 4.25 0.90
CA LEU A 69 -10.80 4.79 0.63
C LEU A 69 -10.97 6.21 1.21
N SER A 70 -10.50 6.42 2.43
CA SER A 70 -10.58 7.73 3.09
C SER A 70 -9.60 7.82 4.27
N ILE A 71 -9.42 9.04 4.78
CA ILE A 71 -8.80 9.33 6.06
C ILE A 71 -9.90 9.46 7.11
N LYS A 72 -9.67 8.85 8.27
CA LYS A 72 -10.60 8.84 9.39
C LYS A 72 -10.62 10.20 10.10
N ASP A 73 -11.76 10.57 10.66
CA ASP A 73 -11.94 11.75 11.52
C ASP A 73 -11.64 13.10 10.82
N VAL A 74 -11.70 13.13 9.50
CA VAL A 74 -11.65 14.35 8.68
C VAL A 74 -12.83 14.38 7.71
N THR A 75 -13.15 15.55 7.18
CA THR A 75 -14.20 15.67 6.17
C THR A 75 -13.81 14.95 4.88
N PRO A 76 -14.79 14.54 4.04
CA PRO A 76 -14.51 13.92 2.75
C PRO A 76 -13.60 14.77 1.86
N GLU A 77 -13.76 16.09 1.91
CA GLU A 77 -12.97 17.04 1.14
C GLU A 77 -11.51 17.09 1.62
N GLU A 78 -11.29 17.18 2.93
CA GLU A 78 -9.95 17.12 3.51
C GLU A 78 -9.27 15.77 3.22
N SER A 79 -10.01 14.67 3.38
CA SER A 79 -9.53 13.33 3.04
C SER A 79 -9.05 13.26 1.59
N ARG A 80 -9.85 13.75 0.64
CA ARG A 80 -9.50 13.77 -0.78
C ARG A 80 -8.25 14.60 -1.04
N MET A 81 -8.20 15.83 -0.53
CA MET A 81 -7.06 16.72 -0.69
C MET A 81 -5.76 16.13 -0.14
N LEU A 82 -5.82 15.51 1.04
CA LEU A 82 -4.67 14.86 1.68
C LEU A 82 -4.20 13.65 0.87
N LEU A 83 -5.10 12.77 0.46
CA LEU A 83 -4.76 11.60 -0.34
C LEU A 83 -4.18 11.99 -1.70
N ASP A 84 -4.77 12.98 -2.38
CA ASP A 84 -4.26 13.50 -3.66
C ASP A 84 -2.85 14.07 -3.52
N HIS A 85 -2.58 14.82 -2.44
CA HIS A 85 -1.26 15.34 -2.15
C HIS A 85 -0.24 14.22 -1.91
N LEU A 86 -0.58 13.25 -1.05
CA LEU A 86 0.31 12.14 -0.68
C LEU A 86 0.61 11.23 -1.88
N ILE A 87 -0.39 10.90 -2.70
CA ILE A 87 -0.18 10.13 -3.94
C ILE A 87 0.68 10.97 -4.90
N GLY A 88 0.46 12.28 -4.97
CA GLY A 88 1.28 13.23 -5.73
C GLY A 88 2.77 13.16 -5.42
N ILE A 89 3.15 12.98 -4.15
CA ILE A 89 4.55 12.82 -3.74
C ILE A 89 5.19 11.61 -4.44
N LEU A 90 4.45 10.50 -4.57
CA LEU A 90 4.98 9.25 -5.15
C LEU A 90 5.24 9.36 -6.66
N TYR A 91 4.30 9.90 -7.44
CA TYR A 91 4.40 9.85 -8.90
C TYR A 91 4.97 11.11 -9.54
N LYS A 92 4.94 12.26 -8.84
CA LYS A 92 5.54 13.51 -9.36
C LYS A 92 7.03 13.63 -9.02
N ASN A 93 7.54 12.81 -8.11
CA ASN A 93 8.94 12.84 -7.70
C ASN A 93 9.74 11.70 -8.32
N HIS A 94 10.45 11.99 -9.42
CA HIS A 94 11.26 11.00 -10.11
C HIS A 94 12.43 10.46 -9.29
N ASP A 95 12.95 11.21 -8.30
CA ASP A 95 14.04 10.77 -7.42
C ASP A 95 13.63 9.60 -6.51
N THR A 96 12.32 9.39 -6.33
CA THR A 96 11.77 8.31 -5.50
C THR A 96 11.30 7.10 -6.31
N THR A 97 11.49 7.11 -7.63
CA THR A 97 10.99 6.08 -8.53
C THR A 97 12.12 5.24 -9.14
N CYS A 98 11.90 3.94 -9.24
CA CYS A 98 12.76 3.03 -9.99
C CYS A 98 11.91 2.27 -11.01
N ARG A 99 12.34 2.26 -12.27
CA ARG A 99 11.66 1.53 -13.34
C ARG A 99 12.47 0.32 -13.75
N ILE A 100 11.90 -0.87 -13.54
CA ILE A 100 12.55 -2.13 -13.91
C ILE A 100 12.12 -2.56 -15.31
N ARG A 101 13.11 -2.82 -16.16
CA ARG A 101 12.92 -3.45 -17.47
C ARG A 101 13.33 -4.92 -17.35
N TYR A 102 12.38 -5.82 -17.54
CA TYR A 102 12.64 -7.27 -17.59
C TYR A 102 13.12 -7.60 -19.01
N LEU A 103 14.42 -7.85 -19.16
CA LEU A 103 15.06 -8.11 -20.46
C LEU A 103 15.40 -9.58 -20.65
N ASN A 104 15.63 -10.31 -19.56
CA ASN A 104 16.07 -11.70 -19.61
C ASN A 104 15.06 -12.64 -18.96
N ARG A 105 15.12 -13.90 -19.37
CA ARG A 105 14.41 -14.98 -18.70
C ARG A 105 14.92 -15.09 -17.26
N ASN A 106 14.00 -15.21 -16.32
CA ASN A 106 14.26 -15.31 -14.88
C ASN A 106 14.80 -14.03 -14.22
N ASP A 107 14.66 -12.87 -14.84
CA ASP A 107 14.84 -11.59 -14.13
C ASP A 107 13.92 -11.57 -12.90
N LEU A 108 14.50 -11.28 -11.74
CA LEU A 108 13.83 -11.30 -10.44
C LEU A 108 13.95 -9.95 -9.76
N VAL A 109 12.85 -9.48 -9.20
CA VAL A 109 12.81 -8.29 -8.34
C VAL A 109 12.29 -8.70 -6.97
N LEU A 110 13.01 -8.27 -5.94
CA LEU A 110 12.55 -8.35 -4.55
C LEU A 110 12.37 -6.92 -4.05
N TRP A 111 11.28 -6.70 -3.31
CA TRP A 111 11.00 -5.40 -2.71
C TRP A 111 10.30 -5.56 -1.37
N ASP A 112 10.46 -4.56 -0.50
CA ASP A 112 9.79 -4.49 0.80
C ASP A 112 8.48 -3.70 0.70
N ASN A 113 7.33 -4.39 0.69
CA ASN A 113 6.00 -3.77 0.63
C ASN A 113 5.70 -2.82 1.80
N ARG A 114 6.53 -2.81 2.86
CA ARG A 114 6.38 -1.90 4.00
C ARG A 114 6.93 -0.49 3.69
N SER A 115 7.73 -0.36 2.63
CA SER A 115 8.46 0.89 2.32
C SER A 115 8.40 1.30 0.86
N VAL A 116 7.82 0.49 -0.04
CA VAL A 116 7.65 0.83 -1.45
C VAL A 116 6.23 0.62 -1.96
N PHE A 117 5.89 1.39 -3.00
CA PHE A 117 4.72 1.18 -3.84
C PHE A 117 5.17 0.73 -5.22
N HIS A 118 4.31 0.00 -5.94
CA HIS A 118 4.60 -0.44 -7.30
C HIS A 118 3.34 -0.33 -8.17
N CYS A 119 3.55 -0.07 -9.45
CA CYS A 119 2.50 -0.11 -10.46
C CYS A 119 2.99 -0.90 -11.68
N VAL A 120 2.05 -1.50 -12.41
CA VAL A 120 2.34 -2.09 -13.72
C VAL A 120 2.20 -0.99 -14.76
N THR A 121 3.27 -0.71 -15.49
CA THR A 121 3.21 0.16 -16.67
C THR A 121 2.73 -0.66 -17.86
N TRP A 122 1.57 -0.30 -18.42
CA TRP A 122 1.00 -1.00 -19.56
C TRP A 122 1.48 -0.39 -20.87
N ASP A 123 2.74 -0.63 -21.22
CA ASP A 123 3.39 -0.10 -22.43
C ASP A 123 4.02 -1.18 -23.31
N TYR A 124 3.49 -2.40 -23.22
CA TYR A 124 4.00 -3.61 -23.87
C TYR A 124 2.92 -4.38 -24.64
N ASP A 125 1.76 -3.77 -24.88
CA ASP A 125 0.64 -4.36 -25.61
C ASP A 125 1.02 -4.91 -27.00
N HIS A 126 1.92 -4.23 -27.69
CA HIS A 126 2.48 -4.61 -28.99
C HIS A 126 3.51 -5.76 -28.93
N LEU A 127 3.98 -6.15 -27.74
CA LEU A 127 5.01 -7.18 -27.56
C LEU A 127 4.42 -8.58 -27.33
N GLY A 128 3.08 -8.68 -27.20
CA GLY A 128 2.37 -9.93 -26.95
C GLY A 128 2.17 -10.24 -25.46
N PRO A 129 1.77 -11.48 -25.14
CA PRO A 129 1.42 -11.88 -23.77
C PRO A 129 2.60 -11.74 -22.79
N ARG A 130 2.33 -11.21 -21.60
CA ARG A 130 3.30 -11.08 -20.50
C ARG A 130 2.77 -11.74 -19.24
N GLU A 131 3.53 -12.69 -18.69
CA GLU A 131 3.23 -13.39 -17.43
C GLU A 131 4.37 -13.18 -16.42
N GLY A 132 4.03 -13.10 -15.14
CA GLY A 132 4.99 -13.13 -14.04
C GLY A 132 4.47 -13.94 -12.87
N ARG A 133 5.37 -14.63 -12.16
CA ARG A 133 5.06 -15.38 -10.93
C ARG A 133 5.43 -14.52 -9.73
N ARG A 134 4.52 -14.40 -8.75
CA ARG A 134 4.73 -13.61 -7.53
C ARG A 134 4.55 -14.48 -6.30
N ALA A 135 5.49 -14.39 -5.37
CA ALA A 135 5.38 -14.92 -4.02
C ALA A 135 5.35 -13.75 -3.02
N LEU A 136 4.59 -13.89 -1.95
CA LEU A 136 4.42 -12.88 -0.90
C LEU A 136 4.58 -13.56 0.45
N GLY A 137 5.37 -12.95 1.34
CA GLY A 137 5.42 -13.34 2.75
C GLY A 137 4.27 -12.72 3.54
N ILE A 138 3.89 -13.36 4.65
CA ILE A 138 2.95 -12.78 5.62
C ILE A 138 3.70 -11.71 6.42
N GLY A 139 3.18 -10.49 6.40
CA GLY A 139 3.71 -9.37 7.19
C GLY A 139 3.01 -9.21 8.54
N GLU A 140 3.59 -8.37 9.38
CA GLU A 140 3.01 -7.95 10.64
C GLU A 140 1.88 -6.93 10.46
N LYS A 141 1.05 -6.76 11.49
CA LYS A 141 0.05 -5.69 11.55
C LYS A 141 0.76 -4.33 11.50
N PRO A 142 0.43 -3.42 10.56
CA PRO A 142 1.04 -2.10 10.49
C PRO A 142 0.84 -1.31 11.79
N TYR A 143 1.86 -0.58 12.21
CA TYR A 143 1.84 0.30 13.38
C TYR A 143 2.71 1.54 13.14
N PHE A 144 2.50 2.55 13.98
CA PHE A 144 3.34 3.73 14.08
C PHE A 144 3.97 3.80 15.47
N ASP A 145 5.29 3.91 15.54
CA ASP A 145 6.03 4.21 16.77
C ASP A 145 6.42 5.70 16.77
N PRO A 146 5.96 6.50 17.74
CA PRO A 146 6.34 7.92 17.86
C PRO A 146 7.84 8.17 17.95
N ASN A 147 8.63 7.18 18.39
CA ASN A 147 10.08 7.29 18.49
C ASN A 147 10.81 6.88 17.21
N SER A 148 10.09 6.36 16.21
CA SER A 148 10.68 6.00 14.93
C SER A 148 11.10 7.23 14.14
N LYS A 149 12.19 7.06 13.39
CA LYS A 149 12.82 8.13 12.60
C LYS A 149 12.62 7.88 11.12
N SER A 150 12.54 8.92 10.31
CA SER A 150 12.63 8.76 8.86
C SER A 150 14.03 8.29 8.48
N ARG A 151 14.16 7.71 7.28
CA ARG A 151 15.48 7.37 6.72
C ARG A 151 16.42 8.59 6.72
N TYR A 152 15.91 9.74 6.28
CA TYR A 152 16.69 10.98 6.23
C TYR A 152 17.24 11.38 7.60
N GLU A 153 16.45 11.27 8.67
CA GLU A 153 16.91 11.54 10.04
C GLU A 153 17.97 10.54 10.52
N CYS A 154 17.98 9.32 9.99
CA CYS A 154 18.94 8.29 10.36
C CYS A 154 20.27 8.37 9.59
N VAL A 155 20.22 8.70 8.29
CA VAL A 155 21.42 8.60 7.43
C VAL A 155 21.75 9.88 6.66
N GLY A 156 20.92 10.92 6.71
CA GLY A 156 21.18 12.22 6.08
C GLY A 156 20.92 12.29 4.57
N TYR A 157 20.36 11.24 3.98
CA TYR A 157 19.97 11.14 2.56
C TYR A 157 18.75 10.23 2.36
#